data_AF-A0A7S2QJB9-F1
#
_entry.id   AF-A0A7S2QJB9-F1
#
_cell.length_a   1.000
_cell.length_b   1.000
_cell.length_c   1.000
_cell.angle_alpha   90.00
_cell.angle_beta   90.00
_cell.angle_gamma   90.00
#
_symmetry.space_group_name_H-M   'P 1'
#
loop_
_entity.id
_entity.type
_entity.pdbx_description
1 polymer ?
#
loop_
_entity_poly.entity_id
_entity_poly.type
_entity_poly.pdbx_seq_one_letter_code
_entity_poly.pdbx_strand_id
1 'polypeptide(L)'
;MQGTQVSRQSGSGQGGRMSSLVPKRSALEQAVGSPRAERIDEALEADGTRVSSMLTEELLGDLDSENFVLLDCPKEMRIASAHYILTAGSGGWSSWVRTNIPEAKLFTYLKILESFYLQNPFHNFAHAVDVEQTVYRYMLLTGTNRFFSDQMAFSVLIAATGHDVGHTGVN
;
A
#
# COMPACT_ATOMS: atom_id res chain seq x y z
N MET A 1 -36.27 -55.80 4.51
CA MET A 1 -34.80 -55.76 4.35
C MET A 1 -34.40 -56.86 3.37
N GLN A 2 -33.26 -56.71 2.68
CA GLN A 2 -32.83 -57.39 1.44
C GLN A 2 -33.30 -56.65 0.17
N GLY A 3 -32.46 -56.35 -0.82
CA GLY A 3 -31.01 -56.55 -0.89
C GLY A 3 -30.53 -56.93 -2.29
N THR A 4 -30.55 -56.00 -3.23
CA THR A 4 -30.23 -56.28 -4.64
C THR A 4 -28.73 -56.12 -4.93
N GLN A 5 -28.05 -57.22 -5.24
CA GLN A 5 -26.70 -57.22 -5.82
C GLN A 5 -26.74 -57.42 -7.35
N VAL A 6 -26.13 -56.50 -8.11
CA VAL A 6 -25.40 -56.74 -9.38
C VAL A 6 -24.44 -55.55 -9.55
N SER A 7 -23.17 -55.64 -10.00
CA SER A 7 -22.29 -56.75 -10.36
C SER A 7 -20.82 -56.44 -9.93
N ARG A 8 -19.83 -57.15 -10.48
CA ARG A 8 -18.46 -56.64 -10.70
C ARG A 8 -18.09 -56.88 -12.17
N GLN A 9 -17.42 -55.93 -12.81
CA GLN A 9 -16.60 -56.19 -14.00
C GLN A 9 -15.17 -55.72 -13.76
N SER A 10 -14.22 -56.58 -14.12
CA SER A 10 -12.79 -56.34 -14.07
C SER A 10 -12.31 -55.68 -15.36
N GLY A 11 -11.74 -54.49 -15.27
CA GLY A 11 -11.09 -53.78 -16.38
C GLY A 11 -9.57 -53.71 -16.18
N SER A 12 -8.82 -54.24 -17.13
CA SER A 12 -7.35 -54.27 -17.19
C SER A 12 -6.70 -52.89 -16.98
N GLY A 13 -5.61 -52.85 -16.21
CA GLY A 13 -4.77 -51.66 -16.09
C GLY A 13 -4.01 -51.34 -17.37
N GLN A 14 -3.87 -50.05 -17.68
CA GLN A 14 -2.82 -49.51 -18.54
C GLN A 14 -2.09 -48.40 -17.78
N GLY A 15 -0.77 -48.35 -17.90
CA GLY A 15 0.09 -47.49 -17.09
C GLY A 15 -0.05 -46.01 -17.41
N GLY A 16 -0.64 -45.24 -16.50
CA GLY A 16 -0.54 -43.79 -16.51
C GLY A 16 0.87 -43.33 -16.16
N ARG A 17 1.56 -42.67 -17.09
CA ARG A 17 2.83 -41.98 -16.84
C ARG A 17 2.66 -41.02 -15.65
N MET A 18 3.46 -41.19 -14.59
CA MET A 18 3.60 -40.15 -13.55
C MET A 18 4.30 -38.94 -14.16
N SER A 19 3.52 -38.02 -14.71
CA SER A 19 3.97 -36.67 -15.02
C SER A 19 4.33 -35.98 -13.70
N SER A 20 5.59 -35.63 -13.51
CA SER A 20 6.00 -34.84 -12.36
C SER A 20 5.26 -33.50 -12.36
N LEU A 21 4.48 -33.25 -11.32
CA LEU A 21 3.82 -31.97 -11.08
C LEU A 21 4.87 -30.95 -10.62
N VAL A 22 5.65 -30.44 -11.57
CA VAL A 22 6.41 -29.20 -11.36
C VAL A 22 5.38 -28.07 -11.20
N PRO A 23 5.38 -27.32 -10.09
CA PRO A 23 4.48 -26.19 -9.93
C PRO A 23 4.73 -25.18 -11.05
N LYS A 24 3.69 -24.80 -11.80
CA LYS A 24 3.79 -23.66 -12.70
C LYS A 24 4.03 -22.42 -11.85
N ARG A 25 5.17 -21.74 -12.07
CA ARG A 25 5.48 -20.43 -11.47
C ARG A 25 4.27 -19.51 -11.59
N SER A 26 3.92 -18.84 -10.51
CA SER A 26 2.68 -18.07 -10.41
C SER A 26 2.64 -16.95 -11.45
N ALA A 27 1.45 -16.48 -11.80
CA ALA A 27 1.30 -15.37 -12.74
C ALA A 27 1.99 -14.07 -12.25
N LEU A 28 2.20 -13.91 -10.94
CA LEU A 28 2.99 -12.82 -10.37
C LEU A 28 4.47 -12.92 -10.71
N GLU A 29 5.07 -14.12 -10.61
CA GLU A 29 6.49 -14.33 -10.95
C GLU A 29 6.78 -14.14 -12.45
N GLN A 30 5.76 -14.27 -13.31
CA GLN A 30 5.86 -14.06 -14.77
C GLN A 30 5.60 -12.60 -15.19
N ALA A 31 5.05 -11.77 -14.29
CA ALA A 31 4.79 -10.36 -14.56
C ALA A 31 6.01 -9.45 -14.31
N VAL A 32 6.89 -9.86 -13.38
CA VAL A 32 8.15 -9.18 -13.04
C VAL A 32 9.10 -9.24 -14.24
N GLY A 33 9.56 -8.07 -14.72
CA GLY A 33 10.44 -7.97 -15.88
C GLY A 33 9.75 -8.13 -17.24
N SER A 34 8.43 -7.92 -17.33
CA SER A 34 7.76 -7.80 -18.63
C SER A 34 7.87 -6.37 -19.18
N PRO A 35 7.89 -6.15 -20.50
CA PRO A 35 7.86 -4.80 -21.09
C PRO A 35 6.62 -3.97 -20.74
N ARG A 36 5.61 -4.57 -20.10
CA ARG A 36 4.47 -3.83 -19.54
C ARG A 36 4.75 -3.41 -18.09
N ALA A 37 5.44 -4.22 -17.31
CA ALA A 37 5.93 -3.85 -15.98
C ALA A 37 6.97 -2.72 -16.11
N GLU A 38 7.98 -2.87 -16.97
CA GLU A 38 9.02 -1.86 -17.19
C GLU A 38 8.46 -0.48 -17.56
N ARG A 39 7.46 -0.42 -18.46
CA ARG A 39 6.76 0.85 -18.81
C ARG A 39 5.84 1.38 -17.72
N ILE A 40 5.37 0.53 -16.82
CA ILE A 40 4.63 0.96 -15.63
C ILE A 40 5.64 1.53 -14.63
N ASP A 41 6.76 0.85 -14.39
CA ASP A 41 7.84 1.29 -13.51
C ASP A 41 8.42 2.63 -14.01
N GLU A 42 8.78 2.80 -15.29
CA GLU A 42 9.20 4.10 -15.88
C GLU A 42 8.16 5.22 -15.69
N ALA A 43 6.88 4.93 -15.94
CA ALA A 43 5.82 5.91 -15.78
C ALA A 43 5.60 6.31 -14.31
N LEU A 44 5.92 5.41 -13.37
CA LEU A 44 5.75 5.61 -11.94
C LEU A 44 6.97 6.25 -11.27
N GLU A 45 8.20 5.97 -11.74
CA GLU A 45 9.41 6.73 -11.38
C GLU A 45 9.29 8.21 -11.83
N ALA A 46 8.72 8.42 -13.02
CA ALA A 46 8.37 9.76 -13.51
C ALA A 46 7.24 10.43 -12.69
N ASP A 47 6.31 9.66 -12.12
CA ASP A 47 5.27 10.19 -11.23
C ASP A 47 5.86 10.54 -9.85
N GLY A 48 6.63 9.63 -9.22
CA GLY A 48 7.28 9.85 -7.92
C GLY A 48 8.23 11.07 -7.92
N THR A 49 9.05 11.20 -8.97
CA THR A 49 9.90 12.39 -9.18
C THR A 49 9.07 13.68 -9.24
N ARG A 50 7.91 13.66 -9.90
CA ARG A 50 7.01 14.82 -9.97
C ARG A 50 6.32 15.11 -8.64
N VAL A 51 5.99 14.07 -7.87
CA VAL A 51 5.32 14.15 -6.57
C VAL A 51 6.21 14.81 -5.53
N SER A 52 7.51 14.48 -5.49
CA SER A 52 8.48 15.20 -4.67
C SER A 52 8.52 16.71 -5.01
N SER A 53 8.40 17.06 -6.29
CA SER A 53 8.34 18.47 -6.74
C SER A 53 6.99 19.17 -6.56
N MET A 54 5.93 18.47 -6.09
CA MET A 54 4.61 19.06 -5.83
C MET A 54 4.48 19.65 -4.42
N LEU A 55 5.35 19.29 -3.49
CA LEU A 55 5.38 19.85 -2.15
C LEU A 55 6.27 21.10 -2.13
N THR A 56 5.81 22.18 -1.49
CA THR A 56 6.63 23.37 -1.26
C THR A 56 7.57 23.14 -0.07
N GLU A 57 8.71 23.83 -0.05
CA GLU A 57 9.62 23.86 1.12
C GLU A 57 8.91 24.27 2.41
N GLU A 58 7.92 25.17 2.30
CA GLU A 58 7.03 25.58 3.39
C GLU A 58 6.19 24.42 3.92
N LEU A 59 5.54 23.65 3.02
CA LEU A 59 4.74 22.48 3.39
C LEU A 59 5.61 21.32 3.94
N LEU A 60 6.86 21.19 3.48
CA LEU A 60 7.86 20.29 4.07
C LEU A 60 8.25 20.73 5.49
N GLY A 61 8.46 22.02 5.70
CA GLY A 61 8.72 22.58 7.03
C GLY A 61 7.54 22.34 7.99
N ASP A 62 6.32 22.47 7.50
CA ASP A 62 5.12 22.25 8.32
C ASP A 62 4.76 20.78 8.55
N LEU A 63 5.17 19.85 7.68
CA LEU A 63 5.04 18.40 7.93
C LEU A 63 5.69 17.98 9.26
N ASP A 64 6.78 18.65 9.67
CA ASP A 64 7.47 18.47 10.95
C ASP A 64 7.05 19.50 12.04
N SER A 65 5.96 20.25 11.82
CA SER A 65 5.41 21.27 12.73
C SER A 65 4.01 20.88 13.27
N GLU A 66 3.40 21.77 14.06
CA GLU A 66 1.98 21.65 14.49
C GLU A 66 1.03 22.43 13.56
N ASN A 67 1.56 23.20 12.59
CA ASN A 67 0.79 24.03 11.68
C ASN A 67 0.43 23.33 10.37
N PHE A 68 0.67 22.02 10.26
CA PHE A 68 0.34 21.25 9.07
C PHE A 68 -1.18 21.23 8.84
N VAL A 69 -1.65 21.80 7.73
CA VAL A 69 -3.08 21.85 7.38
C VAL A 69 -3.28 21.35 5.95
N LEU A 70 -3.93 20.18 5.80
CA LEU A 70 -4.25 19.58 4.50
C LEU A 70 -5.70 19.76 4.03
N LEU A 71 -6.59 20.28 4.89
CA LEU A 71 -8.03 20.32 4.63
C LEU A 71 -8.36 21.01 3.29
N ASP A 72 -7.71 22.14 3.01
CA ASP A 72 -7.90 22.93 1.79
C ASP A 72 -6.88 22.63 0.66
N CYS A 73 -5.95 21.69 0.87
CA CYS A 73 -4.95 21.34 -0.14
C CYS A 73 -5.54 20.50 -1.28
N PRO A 74 -5.17 20.76 -2.56
CA PRO A 74 -5.37 19.85 -3.68
C PRO A 74 -5.04 18.38 -3.40
N LYS A 75 -5.80 17.48 -4.03
CA LYS A 75 -5.69 16.02 -3.94
C LYS A 75 -4.25 15.53 -4.15
N GLU A 76 -3.59 16.06 -5.16
CA GLU A 76 -2.22 15.71 -5.54
C GLU A 76 -1.23 15.97 -4.39
N MET A 77 -1.39 17.10 -3.68
CA MET A 77 -0.57 17.42 -2.51
C MET A 77 -0.87 16.50 -1.33
N ARG A 78 -2.12 16.07 -1.12
CA ARG A 78 -2.46 15.09 -0.06
C ARG A 78 -1.76 13.75 -0.29
N ILE A 79 -1.79 13.25 -1.53
CA ILE A 79 -1.08 12.00 -1.90
C ILE A 79 0.45 12.20 -1.76
N ALA A 80 0.96 13.37 -2.15
CA ALA A 80 2.38 13.69 -2.00
C ALA A 80 2.83 13.75 -0.53
N SER A 81 2.03 14.33 0.37
CA SER A 81 2.33 14.39 1.81
C SER A 81 2.34 13.01 2.46
N ALA A 82 1.33 12.16 2.19
CA ALA A 82 1.33 10.76 2.63
C ALA A 82 2.58 10.01 2.12
N HIS A 83 2.88 10.16 0.83
CA HIS A 83 4.07 9.56 0.23
C HIS A 83 5.37 10.02 0.91
N TYR A 84 5.48 11.32 1.21
CA TYR A 84 6.64 11.89 1.92
C TYR A 84 6.79 11.31 3.34
N ILE A 85 5.72 11.23 4.13
CA ILE A 85 5.75 10.68 5.49
C ILE A 85 6.29 9.23 5.49
N LEU A 86 5.86 8.42 4.51
CA LEU A 86 6.28 7.03 4.36
C LEU A 86 7.71 6.88 3.80
N THR A 87 8.14 7.74 2.88
CA THR A 87 9.40 7.57 2.12
C THR A 87 10.54 8.50 2.51
N ALA A 88 10.27 9.64 3.15
CA ALA A 88 11.26 10.69 3.42
C ALA A 88 11.20 11.28 4.85
N GLY A 89 10.11 11.03 5.59
CA GLY A 89 9.95 11.51 6.98
C GLY A 89 11.09 11.13 7.93
N SER A 90 11.20 11.90 9.02
CA SER A 90 12.32 11.95 9.99
C SER A 90 12.47 10.71 10.90
N GLY A 91 12.06 9.52 10.44
CA GLY A 91 12.17 8.25 11.16
C GLY A 91 12.84 7.13 10.37
N GLY A 92 13.36 6.11 11.08
CA GLY A 92 14.13 5.00 10.49
C GLY A 92 13.39 4.22 9.41
N TRP A 93 12.06 4.12 9.52
CA TRP A 93 11.21 3.44 8.55
C TRP A 93 11.35 3.99 7.14
N SER A 94 11.65 5.28 6.95
CA SER A 94 11.74 5.88 5.62
C SER A 94 12.89 5.25 4.80
N SER A 95 14.02 4.96 5.46
CA SER A 95 15.13 4.24 4.86
C SER A 95 14.77 2.78 4.54
N TRP A 96 14.05 2.11 5.45
CA TRP A 96 13.58 0.74 5.22
C TRP A 96 12.59 0.67 4.05
N VAL A 97 11.62 1.58 3.98
CA VAL A 97 10.62 1.68 2.90
C VAL A 97 11.32 1.87 1.56
N ARG A 98 12.18 2.88 1.41
CA ARG A 98 12.94 3.12 0.16
C ARG A 98 13.81 1.93 -0.26
N THR A 99 14.24 1.09 0.67
CA THR A 99 15.06 -0.10 0.39
C THR A 99 14.24 -1.34 0.02
N ASN A 100 13.02 -1.49 0.56
CA ASN A 100 12.24 -2.74 0.49
C ASN A 100 10.97 -2.63 -0.37
N ILE A 101 10.50 -1.41 -0.65
CA ILE A 101 9.25 -1.14 -1.37
C ILE A 101 9.58 -0.24 -2.56
N PRO A 102 9.31 -0.67 -3.81
CA PRO A 102 9.45 0.19 -4.97
C PRO A 102 8.55 1.43 -4.82
N GLU A 103 9.13 2.62 -4.89
CA GLU A 103 8.45 3.91 -4.73
C GLU A 103 7.20 4.00 -5.62
N ALA A 104 7.39 3.63 -6.89
CA ALA A 104 6.37 3.40 -7.89
C ALA A 104 5.10 2.67 -7.39
N LYS A 105 5.28 1.56 -6.66
CA LYS A 105 4.17 0.75 -6.13
C LYS A 105 3.50 1.41 -4.95
N LEU A 106 4.26 2.10 -4.10
CA LEU A 106 3.72 2.83 -2.96
C LEU A 106 2.88 4.03 -3.43
N PHE A 107 3.37 4.77 -4.42
CA PHE A 107 2.61 5.86 -5.01
C PHE A 107 1.33 5.37 -5.71
N THR A 108 1.42 4.27 -6.47
CA THR A 108 0.23 3.60 -7.06
C THR A 108 -0.78 3.19 -5.99
N TYR A 109 -0.30 2.61 -4.88
CA TYR A 109 -1.14 2.23 -3.75
C TYR A 109 -1.89 3.44 -3.17
N LEU A 110 -1.20 4.56 -2.91
CA LEU A 110 -1.84 5.77 -2.36
C LEU A 110 -2.89 6.36 -3.31
N LYS A 111 -2.64 6.39 -4.62
CA LYS A 111 -3.64 6.81 -5.63
C LYS A 111 -4.89 5.93 -5.62
N ILE A 112 -4.72 4.61 -5.48
CA ILE A 112 -5.83 3.66 -5.42
C ILE A 112 -6.57 3.80 -4.09
N LEU A 113 -5.85 3.93 -2.98
CA LEU A 113 -6.38 4.11 -1.63
C LEU A 113 -7.28 5.35 -1.55
N GLU A 114 -6.79 6.49 -2.04
CA GLU A 114 -7.55 7.75 -2.11
C GLU A 114 -8.85 7.57 -2.90
N SER A 115 -8.84 6.78 -3.99
CA SER A 115 -10.04 6.59 -4.82
C SER A 115 -11.17 5.80 -4.15
N PHE A 116 -10.89 5.15 -3.01
CA PHE A 116 -11.88 4.48 -2.15
C PHE A 116 -12.39 5.36 -1.00
N TYR A 117 -11.86 6.57 -0.82
CA TYR A 117 -12.46 7.56 0.09
C TYR A 117 -13.61 8.28 -0.60
N LEU A 118 -14.80 8.23 0.01
CA LEU A 118 -15.99 8.90 -0.53
C LEU A 118 -15.93 10.41 -0.28
N GLN A 119 -16.72 11.18 -1.05
CA GLN A 119 -16.83 12.63 -0.90
C GLN A 119 -17.67 13.03 0.33
N ASN A 120 -17.19 12.66 1.51
CA ASN A 120 -17.76 13.04 2.80
C ASN A 120 -17.23 14.43 3.23
N PRO A 121 -18.01 15.24 3.97
CA PRO A 121 -17.52 16.50 4.54
C PRO A 121 -16.32 16.35 5.48
N PHE A 122 -16.19 15.20 6.16
CA PHE A 122 -15.12 14.93 7.13
C PHE A 122 -14.32 13.65 6.82
N HIS A 123 -14.95 12.47 6.89
CA HIS A 123 -14.32 11.15 6.65
C HIS A 123 -13.94 10.94 5.17
N ASN A 124 -12.95 11.70 4.69
CA ASN A 124 -12.42 11.72 3.33
C ASN A 124 -10.88 11.62 3.38
N PHE A 125 -10.22 11.56 2.21
CA PHE A 125 -8.77 11.35 2.18
C PHE A 125 -7.95 12.48 2.84
N ALA A 126 -8.45 13.71 2.98
CA ALA A 126 -7.74 14.75 3.73
C ALA A 126 -7.64 14.39 5.22
N HIS A 127 -8.74 13.88 5.81
CA HIS A 127 -8.74 13.40 7.19
C HIS A 127 -7.80 12.20 7.36
N ALA A 128 -7.73 11.30 6.39
CA ALA A 128 -6.83 10.15 6.44
C ALA A 128 -5.34 10.56 6.53
N VAL A 129 -4.91 11.55 5.75
CA VAL A 129 -3.52 12.03 5.76
C VAL A 129 -3.24 12.95 6.96
N ASP A 130 -4.24 13.68 7.46
CA ASP A 130 -4.18 14.40 8.73
C ASP A 130 -3.93 13.46 9.94
N VAL A 131 -4.64 12.31 9.97
CA VAL A 131 -4.43 11.26 10.97
C VAL A 131 -3.05 10.58 10.79
N GLU A 132 -2.62 10.31 9.55
CA GLU A 132 -1.27 9.80 9.27
C GLU A 132 -0.19 10.76 9.78
N GLN A 133 -0.29 12.06 9.49
CA GLN A 133 0.66 13.06 9.95
C GLN A 133 0.64 13.21 11.47
N THR A 134 -0.54 13.19 12.10
CA THR A 134 -0.65 13.22 13.57
C THR A 134 0.05 12.02 14.20
N VAL A 135 -0.15 10.81 13.66
CA VAL A 135 0.52 9.58 14.13
C VAL A 135 2.03 9.65 13.92
N TYR A 136 2.48 10.12 12.75
CA TYR A 136 3.89 10.41 12.46
C TYR A 136 4.52 11.36 13.49
N ARG A 137 3.90 12.51 13.72
CA ARG A 137 4.33 13.53 14.69
C ARG A 137 4.40 12.96 16.08
N TYR A 138 3.36 12.25 16.53
CA TYR A 138 3.32 11.69 17.88
C TYR A 138 4.41 10.62 18.06
N MET A 139 4.64 9.76 17.07
CA MET A 139 5.74 8.79 17.10
C MET A 139 7.13 9.44 17.27
N LEU A 140 7.36 10.63 16.69
CA LEU A 140 8.60 11.38 16.85
C LEU A 140 8.67 12.16 18.18
N LEU A 141 7.62 12.90 18.53
CA LEU A 141 7.57 13.78 19.71
C LEU A 141 7.66 12.99 21.03
N THR A 142 6.97 11.85 21.13
CA THR A 142 7.13 10.93 22.27
C THR A 142 8.38 10.05 22.11
N GLY A 143 8.92 9.96 20.89
CA GLY A 143 9.91 9.00 20.46
C GLY A 143 9.45 7.54 20.65
N THR A 144 8.15 7.29 20.49
CA THR A 144 7.57 5.94 20.48
C THR A 144 8.11 5.11 19.31
N ASN A 145 8.53 5.75 18.21
CA ASN A 145 9.22 5.11 17.09
C ASN A 145 10.42 4.24 17.52
N ARG A 146 11.10 4.58 18.63
CA ARG A 146 12.25 3.82 19.17
C ARG A 146 11.88 2.44 19.73
N PHE A 147 10.60 2.16 19.97
CA PHE A 147 10.10 0.86 20.44
C PHE A 147 9.53 -0.01 19.32
N PHE A 148 9.45 0.51 18.09
CA PHE A 148 8.97 -0.20 16.92
C PHE A 148 10.15 -0.64 16.04
N SER A 149 9.98 -1.75 15.32
CA SER A 149 10.79 -1.98 14.12
C SER A 149 10.33 -1.04 13.01
N ASP A 150 11.20 -0.76 12.03
CA ASP A 150 10.86 0.04 10.86
C ASP A 150 9.58 -0.46 10.15
N GLN A 151 9.40 -1.78 10.09
CA GLN A 151 8.22 -2.45 9.54
C GLN A 151 6.95 -2.18 10.37
N MET A 152 7.05 -2.17 11.70
CA MET A 152 5.92 -1.84 12.59
C MET A 152 5.54 -0.37 12.44
N ALA A 153 6.51 0.55 12.43
CA ALA A 153 6.26 1.98 12.23
C ALA A 153 5.61 2.26 10.86
N PHE A 154 6.13 1.66 9.78
CA PHE A 154 5.51 1.70 8.45
C PHE A 154 4.06 1.14 8.47
N SER A 155 3.83 0.00 9.13
CA SER A 155 2.50 -0.61 9.21
C SER A 155 1.50 0.27 9.97
N VAL A 156 1.95 0.98 11.01
CA VAL A 156 1.14 1.94 11.77
C VAL A 156 0.76 3.15 10.91
N LEU A 157 1.69 3.68 10.10
CA LEU A 157 1.40 4.79 9.18
C LEU A 157 0.43 4.36 8.07
N ILE A 158 0.66 3.22 7.42
CA ILE A 158 -0.27 2.66 6.42
C ILE A 158 -1.67 2.40 7.01
N ALA A 159 -1.76 1.95 8.26
CA ALA A 159 -3.03 1.79 8.95
C ALA A 159 -3.72 3.14 9.20
N ALA A 160 -2.97 4.19 9.54
CA ALA A 160 -3.49 5.54 9.72
C ALA A 160 -4.06 6.12 8.42
N THR A 161 -3.34 6.04 7.30
CA THR A 161 -3.83 6.50 5.98
C THR A 161 -5.01 5.67 5.45
N GLY A 162 -5.19 4.44 5.94
CA GLY A 162 -6.21 3.50 5.46
C GLY A 162 -7.41 3.27 6.39
N HIS A 163 -7.48 3.93 7.54
CA HIS A 163 -8.42 3.54 8.61
C HIS A 163 -9.92 3.70 8.25
N ASP A 164 -10.22 4.66 7.38
CA ASP A 164 -11.59 5.13 7.05
C ASP A 164 -12.01 4.82 5.60
N VAL A 165 -11.29 3.90 4.95
CA VAL A 165 -11.56 3.49 3.56
C VAL A 165 -13.00 2.99 3.41
N GLY A 166 -13.76 3.58 2.49
CA GLY A 166 -15.15 3.23 2.23
C GLY A 166 -16.17 3.78 3.25
N HIS A 167 -15.77 4.64 4.19
CA HIS A 167 -16.68 5.24 5.17
C HIS A 167 -17.81 6.02 4.47
N THR A 168 -19.07 5.81 4.89
CA THR A 168 -20.28 6.35 4.22
C THR A 168 -20.76 7.69 4.75
N GLY A 169 -20.07 8.25 5.74
CA GLY A 169 -20.36 9.56 6.32
C GLY A 169 -21.36 9.53 7.49
N VAL A 170 -21.70 8.34 7.99
CA VAL A 170 -22.59 8.11 9.15
C VAL A 170 -21.94 7.14 10.14
N ASN A 171 -22.42 7.17 11.39
CA ASN A 171 -22.00 6.26 12.47
C ASN A 171 -22.77 4.94 12.46
#